data_AF-A0A929I508-F1
#
_entry.id   AF-A0A929I508-F1
#
_cell.length_a   1.000
_cell.length_b   1.000
_cell.length_c   1.000
_cell.angle_alpha   90.00
_cell.angle_beta   90.00
_cell.angle_gamma   90.00
#
_symmetry.space_group_name_H-M   'P 1'
#
loop_
_entity.id
_entity.type
_entity.pdbx_description
1 polymer ?
#
loop_
_entity_poly.entity_id
_entity_poly.type
_entity_poly.pdbx_seq_one_letter_code
_entity_poly.pdbx_strand_id
1 'polypeptide(L)'
;MNEQKKLERALSSFLQDYVGSLARILGTAVKKGRISYEEIEKLIEPEDDIEEVLLLGFTWRILIPVRSFKSMEWGDRVLMPMPGEIYELPNVVKYLVRGAIRSGTWEPGKAVEAIAREMGEPAWALIPRIVEMLGEYAEGRHVTAIQIKQASRALDLEDRVDSLIADLKACGILSPALGYLPEAAKKRTPVYELNPSLFPVR
;
A
#
# COMPACT_ATOMS: atom_id res chain seq x y z
N MET A 1 -25.15 -8.40 1.74
CA MET A 1 -23.79 -8.95 1.96
C MET A 1 -23.17 -8.23 3.15
N ASN A 2 -22.69 -8.95 4.17
CA ASN A 2 -22.05 -8.33 5.34
C ASN A 2 -20.69 -7.71 4.97
N GLU A 3 -20.13 -6.87 5.86
CA GLU A 3 -18.85 -6.15 5.63
C GLU A 3 -17.72 -7.09 5.21
N GLN A 4 -17.64 -8.23 5.90
CA GLN A 4 -16.61 -9.26 5.68
C GLN A 4 -16.65 -9.83 4.25
N LYS A 5 -17.81 -10.32 3.79
CA LYS A 5 -17.95 -10.87 2.43
C LYS A 5 -17.72 -9.83 1.33
N LYS A 6 -17.98 -8.54 1.61
CA LYS A 6 -17.64 -7.45 0.69
C LYS A 6 -16.15 -7.28 0.55
N LEU A 7 -15.42 -7.30 1.67
CA LEU A 7 -13.97 -7.21 1.64
C LEU A 7 -13.32 -8.45 0.99
N GLU A 8 -13.81 -9.65 1.29
CA GLU A 8 -13.40 -10.88 0.60
C GLU A 8 -13.56 -10.76 -0.90
N ARG A 9 -14.76 -10.38 -1.37
CA ARG A 9 -15.02 -10.17 -2.80
C ARG A 9 -14.06 -9.17 -3.44
N ALA A 10 -13.77 -8.07 -2.74
CA ALA A 10 -12.86 -7.05 -3.26
C ALA A 10 -11.42 -7.58 -3.36
N LEU A 11 -10.94 -8.32 -2.35
CA LEU A 11 -9.61 -8.91 -2.35
C LEU A 11 -9.47 -10.03 -3.40
N SER A 12 -10.52 -10.84 -3.61
CA SER A 12 -10.55 -11.88 -4.65
C SER A 12 -10.37 -11.34 -6.07
N SER A 13 -10.47 -10.02 -6.31
CA SER A 13 -10.23 -9.47 -7.64
C SER A 13 -8.75 -9.47 -8.02
N PHE A 14 -7.84 -9.69 -7.08
CA PHE A 14 -6.39 -9.70 -7.34
C PHE A 14 -5.58 -10.67 -6.46
N LEU A 15 -6.19 -11.24 -5.42
CA LEU A 15 -5.62 -12.31 -4.61
C LEU A 15 -6.31 -13.63 -4.93
N GLN A 16 -5.52 -14.71 -4.98
CA GLN A 16 -6.01 -16.06 -5.20
C GLN A 16 -6.09 -16.85 -3.88
N ASP A 17 -5.09 -16.69 -3.02
CA ASP A 17 -4.96 -17.43 -1.77
C ASP A 17 -5.24 -16.54 -0.55
N TYR A 18 -5.58 -17.18 0.58
CA TYR A 18 -5.72 -16.56 1.91
C TYR A 18 -6.70 -15.39 2.01
N VAL A 19 -7.63 -15.27 1.05
CA VAL A 19 -8.56 -14.13 0.94
C VAL A 19 -9.42 -13.98 2.20
N GLY A 20 -9.95 -15.08 2.73
CA GLY A 20 -10.78 -15.08 3.93
C GLY A 20 -10.04 -14.54 5.15
N SER A 21 -8.87 -15.14 5.44
CA SER A 21 -7.96 -14.70 6.51
C SER A 21 -7.58 -13.23 6.38
N LEU A 22 -7.09 -12.80 5.21
CA LEU A 22 -6.71 -11.41 4.99
C LEU A 22 -7.89 -10.44 5.13
N ALA A 23 -9.09 -10.80 4.66
CA ALA A 23 -10.26 -9.96 4.85
C ALA A 23 -10.59 -9.75 6.34
N ARG A 24 -10.53 -10.81 7.17
CA ARG A 24 -10.80 -10.71 8.61
C ARG A 24 -9.75 -9.84 9.32
N ILE A 25 -8.48 -10.06 8.98
CA ILE A 25 -7.34 -9.34 9.53
C ILE A 25 -7.44 -7.85 9.18
N LEU A 26 -7.61 -7.52 7.89
CA LEU A 26 -7.68 -6.14 7.41
C LEU A 26 -8.94 -5.43 7.93
N GLY A 27 -10.08 -6.11 7.98
CA GLY A 27 -11.32 -5.58 8.52
C GLY A 27 -11.24 -5.25 10.02
N THR A 28 -10.43 -6.00 10.77
CA THR A 28 -10.14 -5.73 12.18
C THR A 28 -9.11 -4.60 12.34
N ALA A 29 -8.00 -4.70 11.62
CA ALA A 29 -6.88 -3.76 11.70
C ALA A 29 -7.29 -2.34 11.26
N VAL A 30 -8.17 -2.18 10.27
CA VAL A 30 -8.63 -0.86 9.82
C VAL A 30 -9.48 -0.11 10.85
N LYS A 31 -10.13 -0.85 11.77
CA LYS A 31 -10.93 -0.30 12.87
C LYS A 31 -10.05 0.09 14.06
N LYS A 32 -9.04 -0.73 14.37
CA LYS A 32 -8.12 -0.52 15.50
C LYS A 32 -6.90 0.35 15.16
N GLY A 33 -6.58 0.49 13.89
CA GLY A 33 -5.36 1.14 13.38
C GLY A 33 -4.15 0.21 13.30
N ARG A 34 -4.07 -0.80 14.18
CA ARG A 34 -3.02 -1.83 14.24
C ARG A 34 -3.63 -3.17 14.65
N ILE A 35 -2.88 -4.25 14.48
CA ILE A 35 -3.26 -5.60 14.91
C ILE A 35 -2.02 -6.37 15.39
N SER A 36 -2.13 -7.13 16.47
CA SER A 36 -1.04 -7.98 16.97
C SER A 36 -1.02 -9.37 16.33
N TYR A 37 0.12 -10.05 16.40
CA TYR A 37 0.24 -11.44 15.94
C TYR A 37 -0.79 -12.37 16.59
N GLU A 38 -1.00 -12.26 17.90
CA GLU A 38 -1.96 -13.09 18.65
C GLU A 38 -3.42 -12.80 18.31
N GLU A 39 -3.70 -11.59 17.82
CA GLU A 39 -5.00 -11.27 17.24
C GLU A 39 -5.16 -11.91 15.87
N ILE A 40 -4.10 -11.92 15.05
CA ILE A 40 -4.08 -12.56 13.73
C ILE A 40 -4.29 -14.08 13.87
N GLU A 41 -3.59 -14.75 14.79
CA GLU A 41 -3.75 -16.19 15.06
C GLU A 41 -5.21 -16.61 15.33
N LYS A 42 -6.04 -15.70 15.86
CA LYS A 42 -7.46 -15.96 16.15
C LYS A 42 -8.38 -15.72 14.96
N LEU A 43 -7.87 -15.07 13.91
CA LEU A 43 -8.65 -14.63 12.75
C LEU A 43 -8.38 -15.47 11.51
N ILE A 44 -7.23 -16.15 11.44
CA ILE A 44 -6.89 -17.03 10.31
C ILE A 44 -7.89 -18.20 10.20
N GLU A 45 -8.13 -18.66 8.98
CA GLU A 45 -8.84 -19.91 8.74
C GLU A 45 -8.02 -21.10 9.28
N PRO A 46 -8.66 -22.17 9.77
CA PRO A 46 -7.96 -23.32 10.35
C PRO A 46 -6.93 -23.99 9.44
N GLU A 47 -7.14 -23.93 8.13
CA GLU A 47 -6.28 -24.50 7.08
C GLU A 47 -5.17 -23.56 6.58
N ASP A 48 -5.22 -22.27 6.96
CA ASP A 48 -4.27 -21.28 6.48
C ASP A 48 -3.02 -21.23 7.36
N ASP A 49 -1.85 -21.17 6.73
CA ASP A 49 -0.58 -20.94 7.42
C ASP A 49 -0.38 -19.44 7.70
N ILE A 50 -0.22 -19.09 8.98
CA ILE A 50 -0.09 -17.68 9.39
C ILE A 50 1.11 -16.97 8.77
N GLU A 51 2.23 -17.67 8.58
CA GLU A 51 3.43 -17.09 7.98
C GLU A 51 3.18 -16.74 6.52
N GLU A 52 2.51 -17.63 5.77
CA GLU A 52 2.12 -17.40 4.38
C GLU A 52 1.09 -16.26 4.24
N VAL A 53 0.09 -16.19 5.15
CA VAL A 53 -0.87 -15.07 5.18
C VAL A 53 -0.15 -13.74 5.40
N LEU A 54 0.76 -13.69 6.38
CA LEU A 54 1.54 -12.50 6.70
C LEU A 54 2.51 -12.12 5.57
N LEU A 55 3.15 -13.11 4.95
CA LEU A 55 4.02 -12.93 3.80
C LEU A 55 3.27 -12.36 2.61
N LEU A 56 2.06 -12.85 2.32
CA LEU A 56 1.21 -12.31 1.25
C LEU A 56 0.79 -10.86 1.56
N GLY A 57 0.36 -10.60 2.80
CA GLY A 57 0.01 -9.25 3.26
C GLY A 57 1.17 -8.26 3.13
N PHE A 58 2.38 -8.69 3.48
CA PHE A 58 3.60 -7.92 3.36
C PHE A 58 3.99 -7.71 1.89
N THR A 59 3.93 -8.75 1.05
CA THR A 59 4.27 -8.72 -0.37
C THR A 59 3.41 -7.72 -1.15
N TRP A 60 2.15 -7.58 -0.75
CA TRP A 60 1.21 -6.59 -1.31
C TRP A 60 1.23 -5.24 -0.61
N ARG A 61 2.07 -5.07 0.43
CA ARG A 61 2.11 -3.88 1.30
C ARG A 61 0.72 -3.48 1.82
N ILE A 62 -0.18 -4.45 1.98
CA ILE A 62 -1.51 -4.24 2.57
C ILE A 62 -1.50 -4.40 4.08
N LEU A 63 -0.55 -5.18 4.59
CA LEU A 63 -0.28 -5.35 6.01
C LEU A 63 1.24 -5.41 6.20
N ILE A 64 1.80 -4.48 6.97
CA ILE A 64 3.25 -4.38 7.16
C ILE A 64 3.60 -4.42 8.65
N PRO A 65 4.75 -5.02 9.03
CA PRO A 65 5.16 -5.03 10.42
C PRO A 65 5.58 -3.63 10.86
N VAL A 66 5.21 -3.25 12.09
CA VAL A 66 5.63 -1.99 12.72
C VAL A 66 7.14 -2.00 12.97
N ARG A 67 7.70 -3.18 13.29
CA ARG A 67 9.13 -3.37 13.50
C ARG A 67 9.92 -2.99 12.23
N SER A 68 10.98 -2.24 12.45
CA SER A 68 11.96 -1.94 11.42
C SER A 68 13.38 -2.03 11.96
N PHE A 69 14.36 -2.15 11.05
CA PHE A 69 15.77 -2.23 11.43
C PHE A 69 16.44 -0.85 11.53
N LYS A 70 16.34 -0.03 10.47
CA LYS A 70 17.01 1.27 10.40
C LYS A 70 16.06 2.43 10.12
N SER A 71 15.17 2.26 9.15
CA SER A 71 14.24 3.29 8.71
C SER A 71 12.81 2.77 8.68
N MET A 72 11.84 3.65 8.40
CA MET A 72 10.43 3.27 8.25
C MET A 72 10.07 2.83 6.83
N GLU A 73 11.05 2.77 5.92
CA GLU A 73 10.89 2.32 4.55
C GLU A 73 10.45 0.87 4.50
N TRP A 74 9.64 0.52 3.49
CA TRP A 74 9.08 -0.83 3.40
C TRP A 74 10.15 -1.91 3.28
N GLY A 75 11.27 -1.64 2.61
CA GLY A 75 12.40 -2.56 2.51
C GLY A 75 13.15 -2.80 3.83
N ASP A 76 13.04 -1.89 4.80
CA ASP A 76 13.66 -2.00 6.12
C ASP A 76 12.71 -2.58 7.19
N ARG A 77 11.44 -2.81 6.83
CA ARG A 77 10.46 -3.46 7.70
C ARG A 77 10.79 -4.94 7.83
N VAL A 78 10.83 -5.43 9.07
CA VAL A 78 11.28 -6.80 9.36
C VAL A 78 10.05 -7.68 9.61
N LEU A 79 9.75 -8.55 8.66
CA LEU A 79 8.68 -9.53 8.81
C LEU A 79 9.19 -10.71 9.66
N MET A 80 8.76 -10.76 10.92
CA MET A 80 8.91 -11.92 11.79
C MET A 80 7.52 -12.36 12.23
N PRO A 81 7.05 -13.57 11.89
CA PRO A 81 5.75 -14.06 12.30
C PRO A 81 5.85 -14.69 13.69
N MET A 82 5.90 -13.87 14.74
CA MET A 82 6.03 -14.37 16.12
C MET A 82 5.22 -13.56 17.14
N PRO A 83 4.91 -14.14 18.32
CA PRO A 83 4.24 -13.42 19.40
C PRO A 83 4.94 -12.12 19.78
N GLY A 84 4.15 -11.11 20.10
CA GLY A 84 4.57 -9.74 20.42
C GLY A 84 4.72 -8.82 19.21
N GLU A 85 4.66 -9.34 17.98
CA GLU A 85 4.73 -8.53 16.77
C GLU A 85 3.43 -7.78 16.51
N ILE A 86 3.57 -6.58 15.93
CA ILE A 86 2.45 -5.69 15.62
C ILE A 86 2.53 -5.31 14.15
N TYR A 87 1.37 -5.30 13.49
CA TYR A 87 1.21 -4.96 12.09
C TYR A 87 0.29 -3.75 11.92
N GLU A 88 0.49 -3.03 10.83
CA GLU A 88 -0.29 -1.85 10.47
C GLU A 88 -0.61 -1.82 8.96
N LEU A 89 -1.68 -1.09 8.62
CA LEU A 89 -2.03 -0.79 7.23
C LEU A 89 -1.38 0.55 6.87
N PRO A 90 -0.70 0.66 5.71
CA PRO A 90 -0.38 1.97 5.14
C PRO A 90 -1.65 2.82 4.97
N ASN A 91 -1.52 4.15 5.01
CA ASN A 91 -2.70 5.01 5.10
C ASN A 91 -3.65 4.82 3.91
N VAL A 92 -3.14 4.78 2.67
CA VAL A 92 -3.95 4.52 1.46
C VAL A 92 -4.66 3.16 1.52
N VAL A 93 -4.05 2.15 2.16
CA VAL A 93 -4.67 0.84 2.34
C VAL A 93 -5.85 0.89 3.31
N LYS A 94 -5.81 1.75 4.34
CA LYS A 94 -6.99 1.97 5.20
C LYS A 94 -8.17 2.49 4.38
N TYR A 95 -7.93 3.36 3.40
CA TYR A 95 -8.96 3.86 2.50
C TYR A 95 -9.46 2.79 1.52
N LEU A 96 -8.56 1.98 0.95
CA LEU A 96 -8.91 0.84 0.12
C LEU A 96 -9.83 -0.12 0.88
N VAL A 97 -9.44 -0.54 2.08
CA VAL A 97 -10.21 -1.47 2.92
C VAL A 97 -11.57 -0.88 3.30
N ARG A 98 -11.62 0.39 3.75
CA ARG A 98 -12.89 1.06 4.07
C ARG A 98 -13.81 1.20 2.85
N GLY A 99 -13.23 1.49 1.67
CA GLY A 99 -13.94 1.52 0.40
C GLY A 99 -14.54 0.16 0.08
N ALA A 100 -13.70 -0.88 0.08
CA ALA A 100 -14.08 -2.26 -0.18
C ALA A 100 -15.16 -2.78 0.79
N ILE A 101 -15.09 -2.46 2.08
CA ILE A 101 -16.15 -2.79 3.05
C ILE A 101 -17.50 -2.16 2.68
N ARG A 102 -17.50 -0.95 2.09
CA ARG A 102 -18.73 -0.27 1.66
C ARG A 102 -19.26 -0.81 0.33
N SER A 103 -18.41 -0.88 -0.69
CA SER A 103 -18.79 -1.17 -2.08
C SER A 103 -18.69 -2.64 -2.48
N GLY A 104 -17.82 -3.41 -1.84
CA GLY A 104 -17.44 -4.76 -2.27
C GLY A 104 -16.49 -4.80 -3.47
N THR A 105 -15.82 -3.67 -3.78
CA THR A 105 -14.88 -3.51 -4.90
C THR A 105 -13.57 -2.90 -4.42
N TRP A 106 -12.45 -3.35 -5.00
CA TRP A 106 -11.14 -2.76 -4.75
C TRP A 106 -10.92 -1.59 -5.74
N GLU A 107 -10.97 -0.35 -5.25
CA GLU A 107 -10.95 0.85 -6.10
C GLU A 107 -9.78 1.80 -5.76
N PRO A 108 -8.56 1.52 -6.26
CA PRO A 108 -7.37 2.33 -6.00
C PRO A 108 -7.53 3.83 -6.26
N GLY A 109 -8.07 4.21 -7.43
CA GLY A 109 -8.23 5.62 -7.78
C GLY A 109 -9.07 6.40 -6.77
N LYS A 110 -10.19 5.82 -6.31
CA LYS A 110 -11.04 6.44 -5.28
C LYS A 110 -10.36 6.52 -3.92
N ALA A 111 -9.58 5.52 -3.55
CA ALA A 111 -8.84 5.54 -2.29
C ALA A 111 -7.74 6.62 -2.29
N VAL A 112 -7.00 6.74 -3.40
CA VAL A 112 -5.98 7.77 -3.60
C VAL A 112 -6.59 9.18 -3.59
N GLU A 113 -7.70 9.38 -4.29
CA GLU A 113 -8.42 10.67 -4.31
C GLU A 113 -8.89 11.06 -2.89
N ALA A 114 -9.48 10.11 -2.16
CA ALA A 114 -10.02 10.36 -0.84
C ALA A 114 -8.94 10.74 0.18
N ILE A 115 -7.80 10.03 0.19
CA ILE A 115 -6.70 10.35 1.12
C ILE A 115 -6.01 11.67 0.74
N ALA A 116 -5.80 11.94 -0.55
CA ALA A 116 -5.23 13.21 -0.98
C ALA A 116 -6.11 14.39 -0.55
N ARG A 117 -7.43 14.23 -0.68
CA ARG A 117 -8.40 15.23 -0.23
C ARG A 117 -8.40 15.44 1.28
N GLU A 118 -8.33 14.37 2.08
CA GLU A 118 -8.24 14.48 3.55
C GLU A 118 -6.95 15.17 4.00
N MET A 119 -5.84 14.92 3.31
CA MET A 119 -4.55 15.56 3.57
C MET A 119 -4.50 17.04 3.17
N GLY A 120 -5.53 17.56 2.49
CA GLY A 120 -5.58 18.95 2.03
C GLY A 120 -4.70 19.23 0.81
N GLU A 121 -4.35 18.21 0.02
CA GLU A 121 -3.58 18.37 -1.22
C GLU A 121 -4.36 19.25 -2.22
N PRO A 122 -3.88 20.43 -2.62
CA PRO A 122 -4.60 21.33 -3.53
C PRO A 122 -5.02 20.70 -4.86
N ALA A 123 -4.20 19.80 -5.39
CA ALA A 123 -4.43 19.06 -6.62
C ALA A 123 -4.99 17.65 -6.38
N TRP A 124 -5.70 17.41 -5.26
CA TRP A 124 -6.18 16.08 -4.84
C TRP A 124 -6.90 15.30 -5.95
N ALA A 125 -7.64 15.97 -6.83
CA ALA A 125 -8.38 15.36 -7.93
C ALA A 125 -7.47 14.82 -9.06
N LEU A 126 -6.24 15.32 -9.17
CA LEU A 126 -5.25 14.90 -10.16
C LEU A 126 -4.35 13.76 -9.65
N ILE A 127 -4.25 13.58 -8.33
CA ILE A 127 -3.39 12.58 -7.71
C ILE A 127 -3.68 11.15 -8.19
N PRO A 128 -4.93 10.69 -8.35
CA PRO A 128 -5.21 9.37 -8.92
C PRO A 128 -4.57 9.16 -10.30
N ARG A 129 -4.61 10.20 -11.16
CA ARG A 129 -4.02 10.13 -12.50
C ARG A 129 -2.49 10.11 -12.44
N ILE A 130 -1.87 10.86 -11.53
CA ILE A 130 -0.43 10.76 -11.27
C ILE A 130 -0.07 9.33 -10.89
N VAL A 131 -0.77 8.75 -9.91
CA VAL A 131 -0.47 7.40 -9.42
C VAL A 131 -0.62 6.36 -10.53
N GLU A 132 -1.66 6.48 -11.37
CA GLU A 132 -1.84 5.63 -12.55
C GLU A 132 -0.65 5.72 -13.51
N MET A 133 -0.21 6.93 -13.87
CA MET A 133 0.96 7.16 -14.73
C MET A 133 2.24 6.59 -14.12
N LEU A 134 2.42 6.69 -12.80
CA LEU A 134 3.56 6.05 -12.12
C LEU A 134 3.52 4.53 -12.25
N GLY A 135 2.33 3.93 -12.19
CA GLY A 135 2.14 2.50 -12.46
C GLY A 135 2.55 2.11 -13.89
N GLU A 136 2.22 2.94 -14.88
CA GLU A 136 2.62 2.77 -16.28
C GLU A 136 4.14 2.90 -16.48
N TYR A 137 4.80 3.75 -15.69
CA TYR A 137 6.26 3.97 -15.76
C TYR A 137 7.07 2.96 -14.95
N ALA A 138 6.43 2.22 -14.04
CA ALA A 138 7.13 1.42 -13.06
C ALA A 138 7.84 0.21 -13.69
N GLU A 139 9.11 0.05 -13.34
CA GLU A 139 9.89 -1.15 -13.64
C GLU A 139 9.93 -1.99 -12.36
N GLY A 140 9.27 -3.17 -12.34
CA GLY A 140 9.25 -4.03 -11.16
C GLY A 140 8.73 -3.34 -9.89
N ARG A 141 7.70 -2.49 -10.03
CA ARG A 141 7.09 -1.63 -8.98
C ARG A 141 7.92 -0.41 -8.55
N HIS A 142 9.04 -0.15 -9.20
CA HIS A 142 9.92 0.96 -8.85
C HIS A 142 9.82 2.10 -9.85
N VAL A 143 9.87 3.32 -9.33
CA VAL A 143 9.95 4.55 -10.12
C VAL A 143 11.05 5.46 -9.59
N THR A 144 11.60 6.29 -10.47
CA THR A 144 12.60 7.30 -10.14
C THR A 144 11.94 8.66 -9.89
N ALA A 145 12.65 9.56 -9.18
CA ALA A 145 12.22 10.95 -9.07
C ALA A 145 12.05 11.65 -10.44
N ILE A 146 12.80 11.22 -11.46
CA ILE A 146 12.66 11.70 -12.85
C ILE A 146 11.29 11.31 -13.43
N GLN A 147 10.86 10.06 -13.26
CA GLN A 147 9.55 9.59 -13.70
C GLN A 147 8.41 10.29 -12.95
N ILE A 148 8.60 10.55 -11.65
CA ILE A 148 7.63 11.35 -10.88
C ILE A 148 7.53 12.77 -11.42
N LYS A 149 8.66 13.40 -11.74
CA LYS A 149 8.68 14.72 -12.39
C LYS A 149 7.98 14.70 -13.76
N GLN A 150 8.19 13.66 -14.56
CA GLN A 150 7.51 13.49 -15.85
C GLN A 150 5.99 13.40 -15.70
N ALA A 151 5.51 12.57 -14.77
CA ALA A 151 4.08 12.45 -14.48
C ALA A 151 3.49 13.78 -13.98
N SER A 152 4.21 14.48 -13.11
CA SER A 152 3.78 15.78 -12.57
C SER A 152 3.70 16.85 -13.67
N ARG A 153 4.70 16.90 -14.56
CA ARG A 153 4.73 17.84 -15.68
C ARG A 153 3.58 17.64 -16.66
N ALA A 154 3.19 16.39 -16.90
CA ALA A 154 2.08 16.09 -17.80
C ALA A 154 0.71 16.62 -17.30
N LEU A 155 0.63 17.00 -16.03
CA LEU A 155 -0.58 17.56 -15.38
C LEU A 155 -0.34 18.97 -14.82
N ASP A 156 0.67 19.69 -15.31
CA ASP A 156 1.01 21.06 -14.91
C ASP A 156 1.34 21.21 -13.40
N LEU A 157 1.99 20.20 -12.81
CA LEU A 157 2.41 20.16 -11.39
C LEU A 157 3.93 20.09 -11.20
N GLU A 158 4.73 20.46 -12.21
CA GLU A 158 6.19 20.29 -12.19
C GLU A 158 6.91 21.10 -11.10
N ASP A 159 6.35 22.21 -10.65
CA ASP A 159 6.91 23.05 -9.59
C ASP A 159 6.67 22.47 -8.17
N ARG A 160 5.88 21.40 -8.06
CA ARG A 160 5.43 20.82 -6.78
C ARG A 160 5.94 19.40 -6.55
N VAL A 161 6.91 18.93 -7.34
CA VAL A 161 7.40 17.55 -7.31
C VAL A 161 7.85 17.12 -5.91
N ASP A 162 8.61 17.95 -5.20
CA ASP A 162 9.11 17.59 -3.87
C ASP A 162 7.98 17.48 -2.83
N SER A 163 7.03 18.42 -2.85
CA SER A 163 5.83 18.33 -1.99
C SER A 163 4.99 17.11 -2.33
N LEU A 164 4.79 16.83 -3.63
CA LEU A 164 4.02 15.69 -4.09
C LEU A 164 4.67 14.37 -3.65
N ILE A 165 6.00 14.24 -3.75
CA ILE A 165 6.72 13.07 -3.24
C ILE A 165 6.51 12.93 -1.72
N ALA A 166 6.53 14.03 -0.97
CA ALA A 166 6.26 14.00 0.47
C ALA A 166 4.83 13.51 0.77
N ASP A 167 3.83 13.99 0.03
CA ASP A 167 2.44 13.61 0.20
C ASP A 167 2.18 12.15 -0.18
N LEU A 168 2.75 11.68 -1.30
CA LEU A 168 2.64 10.29 -1.73
C LEU A 168 3.27 9.33 -0.69
N LYS A 169 4.40 9.72 -0.07
CA LYS A 169 4.99 8.97 1.06
C LYS A 169 4.08 8.98 2.28
N ALA A 170 3.56 10.14 2.68
CA ALA A 170 2.69 10.28 3.84
C ALA A 170 1.38 9.47 3.70
N CYS A 171 0.87 9.38 2.47
CA CYS A 171 -0.28 8.55 2.12
C CYS A 171 0.06 7.05 2.12
N GLY A 172 1.33 6.64 2.10
CA GLY A 172 1.73 5.25 1.92
C GLY A 172 1.47 4.72 0.50
N ILE A 173 1.44 5.62 -0.49
CA ILE A 173 1.35 5.28 -1.92
C ILE A 173 2.69 4.80 -2.43
N LEU A 174 3.77 5.37 -1.91
CA LEU A 174 5.13 4.95 -2.20
C LEU A 174 6.03 5.01 -0.97
N SER A 175 7.14 4.28 -1.02
CA SER A 175 8.22 4.32 -0.03
C SER A 175 9.54 4.56 -0.75
N PRO A 176 10.50 5.30 -0.17
CA PRO A 176 11.87 5.23 -0.65
C PRO A 176 12.36 3.77 -0.69
N ALA A 177 13.19 3.46 -1.68
CA ALA A 177 13.77 2.14 -1.89
C ALA A 177 15.29 2.22 -1.78
N LEU A 178 15.80 2.54 -0.58
CA LEU A 178 17.23 2.77 -0.38
C LEU A 178 18.09 1.54 -0.66
N GLY A 179 17.55 0.31 -0.56
CA GLY A 179 18.27 -0.92 -0.91
C GLY A 179 18.54 -1.08 -2.41
N TYR A 180 17.88 -0.28 -3.26
CA TYR A 180 18.03 -0.29 -4.72
C TYR A 180 19.21 0.60 -5.19
N LEU A 181 20.26 0.69 -4.37
CA LEU A 181 21.44 1.54 -4.60
C LEU A 181 22.13 1.33 -5.96
N PRO A 182 22.29 0.12 -6.51
CA PRO A 182 22.96 -0.05 -7.80
C PRO A 182 22.25 0.72 -8.92
N GLU A 183 20.92 0.80 -8.85
CA GLU A 183 20.11 1.46 -9.86
C GLU A 183 19.94 2.96 -9.58
N ALA A 184 19.82 3.35 -8.31
CA ALA A 184 19.85 4.76 -7.90
C ALA A 184 21.20 5.43 -8.23
N ALA A 185 22.32 4.71 -8.05
CA ALA A 185 23.65 5.19 -8.41
C ALA A 185 23.87 5.22 -9.93
N LYS A 186 23.35 4.23 -10.67
CA LYS A 186 23.42 4.20 -12.13
C LYS A 186 22.57 5.29 -12.78
N LYS A 187 21.36 5.53 -12.27
CA LYS A 187 20.42 6.56 -12.75
C LYS A 187 20.67 7.95 -12.09
N ARG A 188 21.55 8.04 -11.08
CA ARG A 188 21.86 9.25 -10.28
C ARG A 188 20.63 9.99 -9.74
N THR A 189 19.60 9.25 -9.34
CA THR A 189 18.32 9.80 -8.87
C THR A 189 17.73 8.92 -7.78
N PRO A 190 16.98 9.49 -6.81
CA PRO A 190 16.21 8.69 -5.86
C PRO A 190 15.25 7.73 -6.55
N VAL A 191 15.07 6.56 -5.95
CA VAL A 191 14.18 5.48 -6.38
C VAL A 191 13.15 5.22 -5.28
N TYR A 192 11.92 4.93 -5.69
CA TYR A 192 10.80 4.67 -4.82
C TYR A 192 10.09 3.38 -5.23
N GLU A 193 9.68 2.58 -4.26
CA GLU A 193 8.77 1.44 -4.43
C GLU A 193 7.32 1.97 -4.36
N LEU A 194 6.50 1.62 -5.35
CA LEU A 194 5.07 1.88 -5.35
C LEU A 194 4.31 0.80 -4.56
N ASN A 195 3.22 1.18 -3.88
CA ASN A 195 2.37 0.21 -3.19
C ASN A 195 1.68 -0.69 -4.24
N PRO A 196 2.00 -2.00 -4.31
CA PRO A 196 1.47 -2.86 -5.36
C PRO A 196 -0.05 -3.03 -5.28
N SER A 197 -0.66 -2.86 -4.10
CA SER A 197 -2.13 -2.95 -3.96
C SER A 197 -2.90 -1.85 -4.69
N LEU A 198 -2.20 -0.81 -5.18
CA LEU A 198 -2.79 0.22 -6.03
C LEU A 198 -2.84 -0.17 -7.52
N PHE A 199 -2.14 -1.24 -7.90
CA PHE A 199 -1.99 -1.70 -9.28
C PHE A 199 -2.34 -3.19 -9.42
N PRO A 200 -3.52 -3.64 -8.93
CA PRO A 200 -3.94 -5.02 -9.16
C PRO A 200 -4.09 -5.26 -10.67
N VAL A 201 -3.45 -6.31 -11.18
CA VAL A 201 -3.63 -6.75 -12.56
C VAL A 201 -5.09 -7.18 -12.71
N ARG A 202 -5.80 -6.58 -13.67
CA ARG A 202 -7.18 -6.93 -14.01
C ARG A 202 -7.24 -8.14 -14.93
#